data_AF-A0A382T9I0-F1
#
_entry.id   AF-A0A382T9I0-F1
#
_cell.length_a   1.000
_cell.length_b   1.000
_cell.length_c   1.000
_cell.angle_alpha   90.00
_cell.angle_beta   90.00
_cell.angle_gamma   90.00
#
_symmetry.space_group_name_H-M   'P 1'
#
loop_
_entity.id
_entity.type
_entity.pdbx_description
1 polymer ?
#
loop_
_entity_poly.entity_id
_entity_poly.type
_entity_poly.pdbx_seq_one_letter_code
_entity_poly.pdbx_strand_id
1 'polypeptide(L)'
;MLVREVILEGGNVFGDNTGRINREHIQPTLDKYFAELQQVFPQASIQPNQFHPVGSVGLKSTSGDIDLAVDATELFPQGITSKTLTAWHIRPEEFVTRFDVFKKRARTSSDEQVAMKTALVLISEYVNEHAPTIHMDPKKVTPGNAFGMFPQYDEQGSNLNVGIQIDWMVGHLPWLKFSYASANYPEDSNVKGLHRTQLMLAMFQATNYSFDHKVGVKDKATGEVVAGTPDETLDLLNELFGLNLSIQQLANYHTLHDAIKGHPLYDNTMQIYLKILDRTRV
;
A
#
# COMPACT_ATOMS: atom_id res chain seq x y z
N MET A 1 16.77 -9.38 -31.42
CA MET A 1 16.41 -8.05 -30.91
C MET A 1 15.33 -8.26 -29.87
N LEU A 2 15.72 -8.41 -28.59
CA LEU A 2 14.78 -8.57 -27.49
C LEU A 2 14.18 -7.21 -27.19
N VAL A 3 12.89 -7.05 -27.47
CA VAL A 3 12.11 -5.89 -27.04
C VAL A 3 12.22 -5.86 -25.51
N ARG A 4 12.80 -4.79 -24.96
CA ARG A 4 12.74 -4.52 -23.52
C ARG A 4 11.28 -4.23 -23.20
N GLU A 5 10.53 -5.25 -22.79
CA GLU A 5 9.22 -5.04 -22.16
C GLU A 5 9.47 -4.25 -20.87
N VAL A 6 9.14 -2.97 -20.91
CA VAL A 6 9.06 -2.15 -19.71
C VAL A 6 7.87 -2.69 -18.91
N ILE A 7 8.16 -3.38 -17.81
CA ILE A 7 7.12 -3.81 -16.87
C ILE A 7 6.42 -2.54 -16.36
N LEU A 8 5.19 -2.30 -16.78
CA LEU A 8 4.35 -1.25 -16.21
C LEU A 8 3.98 -1.71 -14.79
N GLU A 9 4.32 -0.91 -13.78
CA GLU A 9 3.88 -1.19 -12.41
C GLU A 9 2.46 -0.67 -12.24
N GLY A 10 1.73 -1.34 -11.34
CA GLY A 10 0.48 -0.85 -10.79
C GLY A 10 -0.57 -1.94 -10.80
N GLY A 11 -1.10 -2.26 -9.63
CA GLY A 11 -2.37 -2.99 -9.52
C GLY A 11 -3.54 -2.07 -9.88
N ASN A 12 -3.44 -1.35 -10.99
CA ASN A 12 -4.39 -0.32 -11.39
C ASN A 12 -5.79 -0.94 -11.45
N VAL A 13 -6.64 -0.53 -10.51
CA VAL A 13 -7.98 -1.11 -10.38
C VAL A 13 -8.97 -0.45 -11.34
N PHE A 14 -8.62 0.71 -11.89
CA PHE A 14 -9.44 1.52 -12.79
C PHE A 14 -9.12 1.31 -14.28
N GLY A 15 -8.13 0.47 -14.61
CA GLY A 15 -7.77 0.14 -15.99
C GLY A 15 -7.38 1.38 -16.80
N ASP A 16 -7.88 1.48 -18.03
CA ASP A 16 -7.53 2.57 -18.97
C ASP A 16 -8.10 3.96 -18.59
N ASN A 17 -8.81 4.07 -17.46
CA ASN A 17 -9.35 5.35 -16.99
C ASN A 17 -8.31 6.23 -16.27
N THR A 18 -7.12 5.69 -15.99
CA THR A 18 -6.03 6.41 -15.33
C THR A 18 -4.78 6.43 -16.19
N GLY A 19 -4.01 7.51 -16.06
CA GLY A 19 -2.71 7.68 -16.69
C GLY A 19 -1.62 7.94 -15.65
N ARG A 20 -0.37 7.89 -16.10
CA ARG A 20 0.78 8.30 -15.28
C ARG A 20 0.66 9.78 -14.94
N ILE A 21 1.26 10.17 -13.82
CA ILE A 21 1.33 11.57 -13.37
C ILE A 21 2.77 12.06 -13.38
N ASN A 22 3.01 13.27 -13.90
CA ASN A 22 4.31 13.93 -13.79
C ASN A 22 4.57 14.37 -12.35
N ARG A 23 5.83 14.34 -11.93
CA ARG A 23 6.21 14.68 -10.55
C ARG A 23 5.74 16.07 -10.12
N GLU A 24 5.86 17.06 -11.01
CA GLU A 24 5.42 18.44 -10.77
C GLU A 24 3.90 18.58 -10.59
N HIS A 25 3.10 17.63 -11.11
CA HIS A 25 1.64 17.63 -10.99
C HIS A 25 1.12 16.92 -9.73
N ILE A 26 1.98 16.18 -9.01
CA ILE A 26 1.57 15.40 -7.82
C ILE A 26 1.00 16.31 -6.73
N GLN A 27 1.73 17.37 -6.34
CA GLN A 27 1.29 18.24 -5.26
C GLN A 27 0.02 19.03 -5.62
N PRO A 28 -0.09 19.70 -6.78
CA PRO A 28 -1.33 20.38 -7.17
C PRO A 28 -2.55 19.45 -7.21
N THR A 29 -2.35 18.21 -7.65
CA THR A 29 -3.40 17.18 -7.68
C THR A 29 -3.82 16.78 -6.27
N LEU A 30 -2.86 16.53 -5.37
CA LEU A 30 -3.15 16.19 -3.97
C LEU A 30 -3.82 17.34 -3.20
N ASP A 31 -3.44 18.59 -3.46
CA ASP A 31 -4.07 19.76 -2.83
C ASP A 31 -5.57 19.83 -3.16
N LYS A 32 -5.94 19.58 -4.43
CA LYS A 32 -7.35 19.51 -4.86
C LYS A 32 -8.07 18.29 -4.27
N TYR A 33 -7.41 17.13 -4.26
CA TYR A 33 -7.95 15.90 -3.70
C TYR A 33 -8.30 16.06 -2.22
N PHE A 34 -7.39 16.58 -1.41
CA PHE A 34 -7.62 16.77 0.02
C PHE A 34 -8.62 17.90 0.31
N ALA A 35 -8.63 18.97 -0.49
CA ALA A 35 -9.64 20.01 -0.34
C ALA A 35 -11.07 19.45 -0.52
N GLU A 36 -11.27 18.58 -1.52
CA GLU A 36 -12.57 17.93 -1.73
C GLU A 36 -12.89 16.92 -0.62
N LEU A 37 -11.94 16.08 -0.21
CA LEU A 37 -12.13 15.16 0.93
C LEU A 37 -12.54 15.88 2.22
N GLN A 38 -11.91 17.01 2.53
CA GLN A 38 -12.24 17.83 3.69
C GLN A 38 -13.64 18.45 3.59
N GLN A 39 -14.11 18.78 2.38
CA GLN A 39 -15.48 19.24 2.15
C GLN A 39 -16.50 18.10 2.34
N VAL A 40 -16.16 16.89 1.89
CA VAL A 40 -17.02 15.70 2.04
C VAL A 40 -17.08 15.23 3.51
N PHE A 41 -15.98 15.34 4.25
CA PHE A 41 -15.86 14.90 5.64
C PHE A 41 -15.36 16.01 6.58
N PRO A 42 -16.13 17.09 6.81
CA PRO A 42 -15.68 18.23 7.59
C PRO A 42 -15.41 17.90 9.07
N GLN A 43 -15.95 16.78 9.56
CA GLN A 43 -15.80 16.33 10.96
C GLN A 43 -14.70 15.28 11.15
N ALA A 44 -14.15 14.70 10.08
CA ALA A 44 -13.10 13.69 10.15
C ALA A 44 -11.70 14.27 10.42
N SER A 45 -11.57 15.60 10.47
CA SER A 45 -10.32 16.32 10.76
C SER A 45 -9.13 15.94 9.85
N ILE A 46 -9.39 15.51 8.62
CA ILE A 46 -8.39 15.08 7.63
C ILE A 46 -7.30 16.16 7.47
N GLN A 47 -6.04 15.81 7.76
CA GLN A 47 -4.88 16.65 7.48
C GLN A 47 -4.01 16.03 6.39
N PRO A 48 -3.69 16.74 5.29
CA PRO A 48 -2.85 16.19 4.22
C PRO A 48 -1.50 15.64 4.69
N ASN A 49 -0.91 16.21 5.75
CA ASN A 49 0.37 15.78 6.29
C ASN A 49 0.34 14.43 7.04
N GLN A 50 -0.85 13.88 7.34
CA GLN A 50 -1.04 12.53 7.90
C GLN A 50 -0.96 11.44 6.80
N PHE A 51 -1.03 11.85 5.53
CA PHE A 51 -0.97 10.97 4.37
C PHE A 51 0.41 11.09 3.73
N HIS A 52 1.18 10.02 3.83
CA HIS A 52 2.57 9.99 3.42
C HIS A 52 2.72 9.25 2.10
N PRO A 53 3.23 9.90 1.03
CA PRO A 53 3.62 9.18 -0.18
C PRO A 53 4.57 8.03 0.15
N VAL A 54 4.24 6.83 -0.34
CA VAL A 54 5.09 5.63 -0.25
C VAL A 54 5.32 5.04 -1.64
N GLY A 55 6.07 3.94 -1.75
CA GLY A 55 6.34 3.36 -3.07
C GLY A 55 7.26 4.25 -3.90
N SER A 56 6.93 4.36 -5.18
CA SER A 56 7.71 5.12 -6.16
C SER A 56 7.23 6.57 -6.36
N VAL A 57 6.24 7.01 -5.60
CA VAL A 57 5.59 8.32 -5.74
C VAL A 57 6.62 9.45 -5.66
N GLY A 58 6.72 10.23 -6.73
CA GLY A 58 7.61 11.40 -6.81
C GLY A 58 9.12 11.11 -6.83
N LEU A 59 9.56 9.85 -6.83
CA LEU A 59 10.99 9.50 -6.91
C LEU A 59 11.56 9.70 -8.33
N LYS A 60 10.77 9.35 -9.35
CA LYS A 60 11.12 9.50 -10.78
C LYS A 60 10.41 10.72 -11.39
N SER A 61 10.70 11.00 -12.67
CA SER A 61 9.99 12.05 -13.43
C SER A 61 8.47 11.84 -13.51
N THR A 62 8.02 10.59 -13.50
CA THR A 62 6.59 10.23 -13.48
C THR A 62 6.29 9.08 -12.52
N SER A 63 5.08 9.06 -11.96
CA SER A 63 4.54 7.97 -11.13
C SER A 63 3.36 7.29 -11.84
N GLY A 64 3.15 5.99 -11.59
CA GLY A 64 2.03 5.24 -12.17
C GLY A 64 0.70 5.52 -11.46
N ASP A 65 0.78 5.60 -10.15
CA ASP A 65 -0.26 5.83 -9.15
C ASP A 65 0.32 6.69 -8.01
N ILE A 66 -0.54 7.07 -7.07
CA ILE A 66 -0.18 7.78 -5.84
C ILE A 66 -0.62 6.94 -4.64
N ASP A 67 0.30 6.16 -4.08
CA ASP A 67 0.11 5.45 -2.81
C ASP A 67 0.33 6.39 -1.61
N LEU A 68 -0.68 6.54 -0.76
CA LEU A 68 -0.64 7.36 0.45
C LEU A 68 -0.77 6.49 1.71
N ALA A 69 0.33 6.31 2.44
CA ALA A 69 0.32 5.68 3.75
C ALA A 69 -0.25 6.60 4.83
N VAL A 70 -1.24 6.11 5.56
CA VAL A 70 -1.86 6.80 6.69
C VAL A 70 -1.94 5.84 7.87
N ASP A 71 -1.61 6.34 9.06
CA ASP A 71 -1.73 5.51 10.25
C ASP A 71 -3.22 5.26 10.54
N ALA A 72 -3.56 4.02 10.91
CA ALA A 72 -4.95 3.68 11.26
C ALA A 72 -5.49 4.54 12.42
N THR A 73 -4.61 4.99 13.31
CA THR A 73 -4.95 5.89 14.42
C THR A 73 -5.19 7.33 13.98
N GLU A 74 -4.70 7.77 12.82
CA GLU A 74 -5.06 9.10 12.29
C GLU A 74 -6.49 9.11 11.73
N LEU A 75 -6.92 8.01 11.10
CA LEU A 75 -8.30 7.86 10.63
C LEU A 75 -9.28 7.59 11.78
N PHE A 76 -8.84 6.82 12.78
CA PHE A 76 -9.67 6.39 13.92
C PHE A 76 -8.88 6.50 15.25
N PRO A 77 -8.68 7.72 15.81
CA PRO A 77 -7.82 7.95 16.99
C PRO A 77 -8.24 7.25 18.27
N GLN A 78 -9.52 6.91 18.39
CA GLN A 78 -10.10 6.20 19.53
C GLN A 78 -10.58 4.79 19.12
N GLY A 79 -10.06 4.27 18.00
CA GLY A 79 -10.61 3.11 17.33
C GLY A 79 -11.92 3.41 16.59
N ILE A 80 -12.51 2.37 16.03
CA ILE A 80 -13.78 2.44 15.31
C ILE A 80 -14.92 2.46 16.33
N THR A 81 -15.41 3.66 16.64
CA THR A 81 -16.45 3.93 17.64
C THR A 81 -17.59 4.70 16.97
N SER A 82 -18.75 4.83 17.62
CA SER A 82 -19.85 5.63 17.08
C SER A 82 -19.43 7.08 16.77
N LYS A 83 -18.54 7.66 17.58
CA LYS A 83 -18.02 9.02 17.37
C LYS A 83 -17.15 9.10 16.11
N THR A 84 -16.17 8.20 15.97
CA THR A 84 -15.28 8.22 14.79
C THR A 84 -16.03 7.83 13.52
N LEU A 85 -16.97 6.88 13.57
CA LEU A 85 -17.85 6.57 12.44
C LEU A 85 -18.70 7.78 12.01
N THR A 86 -19.31 8.49 12.95
CA THR A 86 -20.13 9.69 12.64
C THR A 86 -19.29 10.81 12.02
N ALA A 87 -18.02 10.95 12.44
CA ALA A 87 -17.10 11.92 11.84
C ALA A 87 -16.84 11.65 10.35
N TRP A 88 -16.90 10.38 9.95
CA TRP A 88 -16.82 9.89 8.57
C TRP A 88 -18.20 9.74 7.90
N HIS A 89 -19.26 10.34 8.45
CA HIS A 89 -20.64 10.21 7.97
C HIS A 89 -21.18 8.77 7.92
N ILE A 90 -20.60 7.84 8.68
CA ILE A 90 -21.08 6.48 8.81
C ILE A 90 -22.03 6.37 9.99
N ARG A 91 -23.23 5.83 9.74
CA ARG A 91 -24.18 5.50 10.80
C ARG A 91 -23.75 4.22 11.55
N PRO A 92 -23.73 4.21 12.89
CA PRO A 92 -23.30 3.03 13.65
C PRO A 92 -24.08 1.74 13.33
N GLU A 93 -25.40 1.82 13.13
CA GLU A 93 -26.25 0.68 12.79
C GLU A 93 -25.94 0.08 11.40
N GLU A 94 -25.57 0.94 10.46
CA GLU A 94 -25.16 0.55 9.12
C GLU A 94 -23.79 -0.14 9.15
N PHE A 95 -22.86 0.40 9.94
CA PHE A 95 -21.57 -0.24 10.19
C PHE A 95 -21.75 -1.65 10.76
N VAL A 96 -22.54 -1.81 11.83
CA VAL A 96 -22.78 -3.13 12.46
C VAL A 96 -23.37 -4.11 11.44
N THR A 97 -24.37 -3.69 10.67
CA THR A 97 -25.01 -4.52 9.65
C THR A 97 -23.99 -4.99 8.59
N ARG A 98 -23.15 -4.07 8.11
CA ARG A 98 -22.13 -4.40 7.10
C ARG A 98 -21.00 -5.26 7.68
N PHE A 99 -20.57 -4.97 8.90
CA PHE A 99 -19.57 -5.73 9.64
C PHE A 99 -19.99 -7.18 9.78
N ASP A 100 -21.23 -7.46 10.22
CA ASP A 100 -21.74 -8.82 10.39
C ASP A 100 -21.75 -9.61 9.08
N VAL A 101 -22.08 -8.95 7.96
CA VAL A 101 -22.05 -9.57 6.63
C VAL A 101 -20.61 -9.93 6.24
N PHE A 102 -19.65 -9.03 6.46
CA PHE A 102 -18.25 -9.31 6.16
C PHE A 102 -17.65 -10.34 7.12
N LYS A 103 -18.00 -10.30 8.40
CA LYS A 103 -17.52 -11.25 9.40
C LYS A 103 -17.96 -12.68 9.10
N LYS A 104 -19.22 -12.88 8.68
CA LYS A 104 -19.73 -14.19 8.23
C LYS A 104 -18.94 -14.78 7.05
N ARG A 105 -18.32 -13.94 6.22
CA ARG A 105 -17.53 -14.36 5.04
C ARG A 105 -16.03 -14.48 5.35
N ALA A 106 -15.56 -13.84 6.42
CA ALA A 106 -14.15 -13.83 6.81
C ALA A 106 -13.74 -15.22 7.32
N ARG A 107 -12.67 -15.78 6.74
CA ARG A 107 -12.12 -17.07 7.17
C ARG A 107 -10.95 -16.90 8.14
N THR A 108 -10.06 -15.97 7.84
CA THR A 108 -8.78 -15.78 8.54
C THR A 108 -8.57 -14.36 9.05
N SER A 109 -9.48 -13.42 8.72
CA SER A 109 -9.35 -12.04 9.17
C SER A 109 -9.82 -11.87 10.61
N SER A 110 -9.06 -11.07 11.38
CA SER A 110 -9.45 -10.66 12.73
C SER A 110 -10.65 -9.71 12.71
N ASP A 111 -11.28 -9.48 13.86
CA ASP A 111 -12.40 -8.54 13.97
C ASP A 111 -11.95 -7.12 13.61
N GLU A 112 -10.76 -6.72 14.03
CA GLU A 112 -10.18 -5.41 13.72
C GLU A 112 -9.98 -5.23 12.21
N GLN A 113 -9.51 -6.27 11.52
CA GLN A 113 -9.36 -6.25 10.05
C GLN A 113 -10.70 -6.15 9.33
N VAL A 114 -11.72 -6.89 9.81
CA VAL A 114 -13.06 -6.82 9.24
C VAL A 114 -13.68 -5.45 9.51
N ALA A 115 -13.47 -4.89 10.70
CA ALA A 115 -13.94 -3.56 11.09
C ALA A 115 -13.30 -2.47 10.22
N MET A 116 -11.97 -2.49 10.05
CA MET A 116 -11.27 -1.53 9.19
C MET A 116 -11.76 -1.63 7.74
N LYS A 117 -11.85 -2.85 7.18
CA LYS A 117 -12.44 -3.06 5.85
C LYS A 117 -13.84 -2.47 5.75
N THR A 118 -14.68 -2.70 6.76
CA THR A 118 -16.07 -2.21 6.78
C THR A 118 -16.10 -0.69 6.74
N ALA A 119 -15.29 -0.02 7.57
CA ALA A 119 -15.21 1.44 7.59
C ALA A 119 -14.74 2.00 6.25
N LEU A 120 -13.67 1.44 5.67
CA LEU A 120 -13.13 1.88 4.38
C LEU A 120 -14.12 1.68 3.22
N VAL A 121 -14.90 0.59 3.22
CA VAL A 121 -15.96 0.37 2.23
C VAL A 121 -17.03 1.45 2.34
N LEU A 122 -17.50 1.73 3.55
CA LEU A 122 -18.56 2.72 3.78
C LEU A 122 -18.08 4.15 3.48
N ILE A 123 -16.83 4.49 3.82
CA ILE A 123 -16.20 5.76 3.39
C ILE A 123 -16.18 5.84 1.86
N SER A 124 -15.76 4.78 1.18
CA SER A 124 -15.68 4.74 -0.29
C SER A 124 -17.06 4.89 -0.95
N GLU A 125 -18.09 4.26 -0.38
CA GLU A 125 -19.48 4.40 -0.83
C GLU A 125 -19.98 5.83 -0.63
N TYR A 126 -19.73 6.42 0.55
CA TYR A 126 -20.13 7.80 0.85
C TYR A 126 -19.43 8.82 -0.06
N VAL A 127 -18.13 8.64 -0.32
CA VAL A 127 -17.38 9.47 -1.29
C VAL A 127 -18.05 9.41 -2.67
N ASN A 128 -18.37 8.23 -3.18
CA ASN A 128 -19.00 8.10 -4.50
C ASN A 128 -20.39 8.76 -4.59
N GLU A 129 -21.09 8.89 -3.47
CA GLU A 129 -22.40 9.55 -3.41
C GLU A 129 -22.31 11.08 -3.28
N HIS A 130 -21.24 11.61 -2.70
CA HIS A 130 -21.17 13.02 -2.25
C HIS A 130 -20.00 13.82 -2.84
N ALA A 131 -18.93 13.17 -3.27
CA ALA A 131 -17.77 13.80 -3.88
C ALA A 131 -18.04 14.03 -5.38
N PRO A 132 -17.93 15.27 -5.89
CA PRO A 132 -18.19 15.55 -7.30
C PRO A 132 -17.12 14.98 -8.24
N THR A 133 -15.89 14.80 -7.77
CA THR A 133 -14.76 14.40 -8.64
C THR A 133 -13.97 13.20 -8.14
N ILE A 134 -13.96 12.91 -6.84
CA ILE A 134 -13.34 11.69 -6.31
C ILE A 134 -14.22 10.49 -6.64
N HIS A 135 -13.63 9.46 -7.26
CA HIS A 135 -14.29 8.17 -7.47
C HIS A 135 -13.51 7.05 -6.76
N MET A 136 -14.18 6.27 -5.92
CA MET A 136 -13.59 5.14 -5.20
C MET A 136 -14.12 3.81 -5.73
N ASP A 137 -13.37 2.71 -5.54
CA ASP A 137 -13.86 1.34 -5.80
C ASP A 137 -14.09 0.55 -4.49
N PRO A 138 -15.31 0.62 -3.89
CA PRO A 138 -15.66 -0.12 -2.68
C PRO A 138 -15.52 -1.65 -2.80
N LYS A 139 -15.57 -2.21 -4.03
CA LYS A 139 -15.50 -3.67 -4.23
C LYS A 139 -14.07 -4.20 -4.08
N LYS A 140 -13.08 -3.35 -4.33
CA LYS A 140 -11.66 -3.68 -4.24
C LYS A 140 -11.06 -3.41 -2.86
N VAL A 141 -11.77 -2.67 -2.00
CA VAL A 141 -11.33 -2.36 -0.63
C VAL A 141 -10.94 -3.62 0.14
N THR A 142 -9.78 -3.54 0.80
CA THR A 142 -9.25 -4.56 1.70
C THR A 142 -9.13 -3.99 3.13
N PRO A 143 -8.79 -4.80 4.15
CA PRO A 143 -8.56 -4.29 5.50
C PRO A 143 -7.51 -3.18 5.64
N GLY A 144 -6.62 -2.99 4.66
CA GLY A 144 -5.61 -1.92 4.72
C GLY A 144 -5.49 -1.12 3.43
N ASN A 145 -6.46 -1.23 2.52
CA ASN A 145 -6.42 -0.54 1.24
C ASN A 145 -7.78 0.00 0.85
N ALA A 146 -7.84 1.27 0.45
CA ALA A 146 -8.94 1.82 -0.33
C ALA A 146 -8.37 2.45 -1.61
N PHE A 147 -9.08 2.29 -2.73
CA PHE A 147 -8.58 2.65 -4.05
C PHE A 147 -9.45 3.74 -4.65
N GLY A 148 -8.82 4.83 -5.08
CA GLY A 148 -9.49 6.02 -5.59
C GLY A 148 -8.93 6.46 -6.94
N MET A 149 -9.73 7.19 -7.68
CA MET A 149 -9.38 7.86 -8.93
C MET A 149 -9.74 9.33 -8.80
N PHE A 150 -8.85 10.19 -9.26
CA PHE A 150 -9.03 11.64 -9.24
C PHE A 150 -8.43 12.30 -10.50
N PRO A 151 -8.95 13.43 -10.99
CA PRO A 151 -8.35 14.15 -12.11
C PRO A 151 -6.97 14.72 -11.76
N GLN A 152 -6.05 14.72 -12.73
CA GLN A 152 -4.74 15.37 -12.58
C GLN A 152 -4.85 16.88 -12.81
N TYR A 153 -4.06 17.64 -12.05
CA TYR A 153 -3.95 19.10 -12.16
C TYR A 153 -2.49 19.52 -12.33
N ASP A 154 -2.26 20.50 -13.20
CA ASP A 154 -0.93 21.12 -13.36
C ASP A 154 -0.61 22.15 -12.26
N GLU A 155 0.58 22.73 -12.32
CA GLU A 155 1.06 23.76 -11.38
C GLU A 155 0.22 25.05 -11.41
N GLN A 156 -0.55 25.29 -12.48
CA GLN A 156 -1.46 26.43 -12.61
C GLN A 156 -2.87 26.10 -12.09
N GLY A 157 -3.11 24.85 -11.68
CA GLY A 157 -4.39 24.36 -11.21
C GLY A 157 -5.38 24.02 -12.35
N SER A 158 -4.89 23.87 -13.58
CA SER A 158 -5.70 23.46 -14.73
C SER A 158 -5.93 21.95 -14.70
N ASN A 159 -7.17 21.52 -14.90
CA ASN A 159 -7.50 20.10 -15.04
C ASN A 159 -6.95 19.57 -16.38
N LEU A 160 -6.14 18.51 -16.32
CA LEU A 160 -5.50 17.92 -17.49
C LEU A 160 -6.39 16.92 -18.25
N ASN A 161 -7.60 16.65 -17.75
CA ASN A 161 -8.55 15.67 -18.28
C ASN A 161 -7.98 14.24 -18.36
N VAL A 162 -7.03 13.92 -17.46
CA VAL A 162 -6.45 12.59 -17.28
C VAL A 162 -6.66 12.19 -15.82
N GLY A 163 -7.16 10.98 -15.56
CA GLY A 163 -7.28 10.44 -14.21
C GLY A 163 -5.94 9.94 -13.66
N ILE A 164 -5.79 9.91 -12.34
CA ILE A 164 -4.71 9.22 -11.63
C ILE A 164 -5.33 8.36 -10.54
N GLN A 165 -4.77 7.17 -10.32
CA GLN A 165 -5.13 6.33 -9.17
C GLN A 165 -4.45 6.89 -7.91
N ILE A 166 -5.25 7.15 -6.87
CA ILE A 166 -4.80 7.60 -5.54
C ILE A 166 -5.29 6.58 -4.53
N ASP A 167 -4.36 5.89 -3.89
CA ASP A 167 -4.65 4.77 -3.00
C ASP A 167 -4.35 5.14 -1.54
N TRP A 168 -5.20 4.67 -0.64
CA TRP A 168 -4.98 4.77 0.80
C TRP A 168 -4.41 3.47 1.31
N MET A 169 -3.20 3.56 1.85
CA MET A 169 -2.48 2.49 2.53
C MET A 169 -2.67 2.67 4.04
N VAL A 170 -3.56 1.89 4.64
CA VAL A 170 -4.00 2.09 6.03
C VAL A 170 -3.41 0.99 6.94
N GLY A 171 -2.77 1.39 8.03
CA GLY A 171 -2.10 0.45 8.94
C GLY A 171 -1.13 1.14 9.89
N HIS A 172 -0.13 0.40 10.38
CA HIS A 172 0.93 0.97 11.22
C HIS A 172 1.93 1.72 10.34
N LEU A 173 2.05 3.04 10.51
CA LEU A 173 2.77 3.89 9.56
C LEU A 173 4.26 3.52 9.36
N PRO A 174 5.07 3.24 10.41
CA PRO A 174 6.45 2.78 10.23
C PRO A 174 6.54 1.51 9.37
N TRP A 175 5.61 0.57 9.55
CA TRP A 175 5.56 -0.66 8.76
C TRP A 175 5.18 -0.40 7.30
N LEU A 176 4.19 0.45 7.06
CA LEU A 176 3.78 0.82 5.71
C LEU A 176 4.94 1.49 4.95
N LYS A 177 5.62 2.47 5.56
CA LYS A 177 6.78 3.13 4.96
C LYS A 177 7.88 2.15 4.58
N PHE A 178 8.14 1.15 5.42
CA PHE A 178 9.14 0.13 5.13
C PHE A 178 8.68 -0.89 4.10
N SER A 179 7.46 -1.40 4.21
CA SER A 179 6.97 -2.48 3.36
C SER A 179 6.75 -2.02 1.91
N TYR A 180 6.31 -0.77 1.73
CA TYR A 180 6.19 -0.10 0.44
C TYR A 180 7.45 0.67 0.03
N ALA A 181 8.57 0.57 0.74
CA ALA A 181 9.78 1.32 0.40
C ALA A 181 10.28 1.00 -1.02
N SER A 182 10.57 2.04 -1.80
CA SER A 182 11.28 1.93 -3.08
C SER A 182 12.56 2.75 -3.03
N ALA A 183 13.68 2.15 -3.41
CA ALA A 183 14.86 2.92 -3.72
C ALA A 183 14.66 3.73 -5.02
N ASN A 184 15.42 4.82 -5.17
CA ASN A 184 15.46 5.60 -6.40
C ASN A 184 16.37 4.91 -7.43
N TYR A 185 15.85 3.85 -8.06
CA TYR A 185 16.54 3.18 -9.16
C TYR A 185 16.64 4.10 -10.38
N PRO A 186 17.69 3.97 -11.22
CA PRO A 186 17.79 4.67 -12.50
C PRO A 186 16.50 4.58 -13.32
N GLU A 187 16.19 5.61 -14.11
CA GLU A 187 14.94 5.63 -14.89
C GLU A 187 14.86 4.48 -15.90
N ASP A 188 16.00 4.08 -16.46
CA ASP A 188 16.17 2.96 -17.40
C ASP A 188 16.34 1.58 -16.72
N SER A 189 16.25 1.52 -15.39
CA SER A 189 16.33 0.28 -14.63
C SER A 189 15.07 -0.56 -14.81
N ASN A 190 15.28 -1.86 -15.11
CA ASN A 190 14.22 -2.86 -15.07
C ASN A 190 13.86 -3.30 -13.63
N VAL A 191 14.71 -2.96 -12.65
CA VAL A 191 14.46 -3.17 -11.23
C VAL A 191 13.70 -1.98 -10.66
N LYS A 192 12.68 -2.29 -9.86
CA LYS A 192 11.75 -1.35 -9.23
C LYS A 192 11.54 -1.72 -7.76
N GLY A 193 10.90 -0.85 -6.98
CA GLY A 193 10.64 -1.09 -5.55
C GLY A 193 9.95 -2.43 -5.26
N LEU A 194 9.02 -2.84 -6.12
CA LEU A 194 8.34 -4.14 -6.01
C LEU A 194 9.32 -5.32 -5.94
N HIS A 195 10.42 -5.29 -6.70
CA HIS A 195 11.40 -6.37 -6.77
C HIS A 195 12.12 -6.56 -5.42
N ARG A 196 12.40 -5.46 -4.71
CA ARG A 196 12.96 -5.49 -3.35
C ARG A 196 12.01 -6.21 -2.40
N THR A 197 10.72 -5.87 -2.43
CA THR A 197 9.72 -6.49 -1.57
C THR A 197 9.48 -7.95 -1.94
N GLN A 198 9.46 -8.30 -3.22
CA GLN A 198 9.36 -9.68 -3.69
C GLN A 198 10.57 -10.53 -3.28
N LEU A 199 11.78 -9.96 -3.28
CA LEU A 199 12.97 -10.67 -2.81
C LEU A 199 12.89 -10.94 -1.30
N MET A 200 12.49 -9.96 -0.49
CA MET A 200 12.25 -10.20 0.94
C MET A 200 11.14 -11.23 1.18
N LEU A 201 10.03 -11.15 0.44
CA LEU A 201 8.97 -12.16 0.50
C LEU A 201 9.52 -13.55 0.17
N ALA A 202 10.38 -13.68 -0.83
CA ALA A 202 11.02 -14.95 -1.19
C ALA A 202 11.94 -15.47 -0.07
N MET A 203 12.70 -14.57 0.57
CA MET A 203 13.54 -14.92 1.72
C MET A 203 12.70 -15.47 2.88
N PHE A 204 11.59 -14.82 3.23
CA PHE A 204 10.68 -15.32 4.26
C PHE A 204 10.00 -16.63 3.85
N GLN A 205 9.58 -16.78 2.60
CA GLN A 205 8.98 -18.03 2.13
C GLN A 205 9.97 -19.20 2.15
N ALA A 206 11.26 -18.95 1.88
CA ALA A 206 12.31 -19.97 1.96
C ALA A 206 12.50 -20.52 3.38
N THR A 207 12.05 -19.78 4.40
CA THR A 207 12.17 -20.12 5.82
C THR A 207 10.82 -20.37 6.50
N ASN A 208 9.75 -20.59 5.72
CA ASN A 208 8.38 -20.86 6.19
C ASN A 208 7.66 -19.69 6.89
N TYR A 209 8.00 -18.46 6.53
CA TYR A 209 7.29 -17.24 6.93
C TYR A 209 6.50 -16.65 5.75
N SER A 210 5.62 -15.71 6.06
CA SER A 210 4.90 -14.86 5.10
C SER A 210 5.12 -13.39 5.42
N PHE A 211 5.16 -12.55 4.39
CA PHE A 211 5.26 -11.10 4.50
C PHE A 211 3.96 -10.48 3.97
N ASP A 212 3.35 -9.57 4.72
CA ASP A 212 2.11 -8.88 4.34
C ASP A 212 2.17 -7.39 4.74
N HIS A 213 1.82 -6.51 3.80
CA HIS A 213 1.84 -5.06 3.99
C HIS A 213 0.93 -4.54 5.10
N LYS A 214 -0.14 -5.27 5.46
CA LYS A 214 -1.12 -4.84 6.47
C LYS A 214 -0.68 -5.19 7.88
N VAL A 215 0.00 -6.34 8.05
CA VAL A 215 0.18 -6.94 9.39
C VAL A 215 1.61 -7.29 9.76
N GLY A 216 2.57 -7.29 8.84
CA GLY A 216 3.94 -7.68 9.15
C GLY A 216 4.34 -9.04 8.60
N VAL A 217 5.34 -9.63 9.25
CA VAL A 217 5.81 -11.00 8.99
C VAL A 217 5.09 -11.96 9.92
N LYS A 218 4.54 -13.03 9.35
CA LYS A 218 3.86 -14.10 10.08
C LYS A 218 4.59 -15.43 9.94
N ASP A 219 4.76 -16.12 11.04
CA ASP A 219 5.15 -17.52 11.06
C ASP A 219 3.99 -18.38 10.53
N LYS A 220 4.24 -19.17 9.49
CA LYS A 220 3.16 -19.99 8.90
C LYS A 220 2.81 -21.22 9.72
N ALA A 221 3.70 -21.68 10.59
CA ALA A 221 3.45 -22.82 11.47
C ALA A 221 2.51 -22.43 12.61
N THR A 222 2.75 -21.29 13.26
CA THR A 222 1.93 -20.82 14.39
C THR A 222 0.78 -19.91 13.96
N GLY A 223 0.94 -19.21 12.84
CA GLY A 223 0.01 -18.18 12.39
C GLY A 223 0.15 -16.86 13.14
N GLU A 224 1.20 -16.66 13.94
CA GLU A 224 1.45 -15.45 14.72
C GLU A 224 2.26 -14.41 13.93
N VAL A 225 2.01 -13.13 14.21
CA VAL A 225 2.84 -12.03 13.69
C VAL A 225 4.09 -11.94 14.56
N VAL A 226 5.25 -12.12 13.95
CA VAL A 226 6.56 -12.19 14.63
C VAL A 226 7.45 -10.99 14.35
N ALA A 227 7.11 -10.15 13.37
CA ALA A 227 7.75 -8.86 13.13
C ALA A 227 6.73 -7.88 12.54
N GLY A 228 6.58 -6.71 13.17
CA GLY A 228 5.69 -5.62 12.74
C GLY A 228 6.43 -4.31 12.47
N THR A 229 7.74 -4.28 12.66
CA THR A 229 8.60 -3.11 12.44
C THR A 229 9.79 -3.43 11.53
N PRO A 230 10.46 -2.40 10.97
CA PRO A 230 11.66 -2.60 10.16
C PRO A 230 12.79 -3.30 10.90
N ASP A 231 13.00 -2.95 12.17
CA ASP A 231 14.07 -3.50 13.01
C ASP A 231 13.80 -4.96 13.36
N GLU A 232 12.58 -5.30 13.80
CA GLU A 232 12.19 -6.69 14.05
C GLU A 232 12.30 -7.55 12.78
N THR A 233 11.99 -6.98 11.62
CA THR A 233 12.11 -7.69 10.33
C THR A 233 13.57 -7.93 9.97
N LEU A 234 14.44 -6.97 10.25
CA LEU A 234 15.89 -7.12 10.07
C LEU A 234 16.44 -8.20 10.99
N ASP A 235 16.12 -8.14 12.28
CA ASP A 235 16.56 -9.09 13.29
C ASP A 235 16.11 -10.50 12.93
N LEU A 236 14.85 -10.67 12.54
CA LEU A 236 14.31 -11.96 12.11
C LEU A 236 15.01 -12.49 10.85
N LEU A 237 15.30 -11.66 9.84
CA LEU A 237 16.04 -12.12 8.66
C LEU A 237 17.48 -12.51 8.99
N ASN A 238 18.13 -11.75 9.88
CA ASN A 238 19.48 -12.06 10.36
C ASN A 238 19.52 -13.36 11.13
N GLU A 239 18.53 -13.63 11.99
CA GLU A 239 18.38 -14.90 12.68
C GLU A 239 18.17 -16.06 11.68
N LEU A 240 17.20 -15.92 10.78
CA LEU A 240 16.79 -16.99 9.87
C LEU A 240 17.85 -17.36 8.82
N PHE A 241 18.67 -16.39 8.41
CA PHE A 241 19.76 -16.61 7.44
C PHE A 241 21.13 -16.68 8.11
N GLY A 242 21.26 -16.47 9.43
CA GLY A 242 22.58 -16.39 10.08
C GLY A 242 23.48 -15.32 9.46
N LEU A 243 22.89 -14.16 9.09
CA LEU A 243 23.58 -13.03 8.46
C LEU A 243 23.65 -11.83 9.41
N ASN A 244 24.39 -10.79 8.98
CA ASN A 244 24.42 -9.49 9.64
C ASN A 244 24.09 -8.39 8.63
N LEU A 245 22.86 -8.43 8.13
CA LEU A 245 22.27 -7.44 7.24
C LEU A 245 22.08 -6.12 7.98
N SER A 246 22.00 -5.02 7.22
CA SER A 246 21.57 -3.70 7.69
C SER A 246 20.26 -3.26 7.04
N ILE A 247 19.56 -2.31 7.66
CA ILE A 247 18.36 -1.67 7.06
C ILE A 247 18.67 -1.09 5.66
N GLN A 248 19.88 -0.55 5.45
CA GLN A 248 20.29 -0.02 4.15
C GLN A 248 20.36 -1.11 3.08
N GLN A 249 20.82 -2.31 3.44
CA GLN A 249 20.81 -3.45 2.52
C GLN A 249 19.38 -3.89 2.20
N LEU A 250 18.51 -3.93 3.20
CA LEU A 250 17.09 -4.26 3.00
C LEU A 250 16.37 -3.22 2.13
N ALA A 251 16.79 -1.96 2.11
CA ALA A 251 16.10 -0.88 1.39
C ALA A 251 16.25 -0.96 -0.15
N ASN A 252 17.20 -1.74 -0.68
CA ASN A 252 17.45 -1.84 -2.11
C ASN A 252 17.66 -3.30 -2.56
N TYR A 253 16.93 -3.71 -3.59
CA TYR A 253 17.05 -5.00 -4.25
C TYR A 253 18.51 -5.43 -4.53
N HIS A 254 19.34 -4.58 -5.13
CA HIS A 254 20.70 -4.97 -5.50
C HIS A 254 21.57 -5.23 -4.27
N THR A 255 21.52 -4.34 -3.28
CA THR A 255 22.29 -4.52 -2.04
C THR A 255 21.82 -5.72 -1.23
N LEU A 256 20.50 -5.98 -1.20
CA LEU A 256 19.94 -7.16 -0.55
C LEU A 256 20.35 -8.44 -1.29
N HIS A 257 20.23 -8.45 -2.62
CA HIS A 257 20.59 -9.58 -3.47
C HIS A 257 22.07 -9.93 -3.35
N ASP A 258 22.95 -8.93 -3.38
CA ASP A 258 24.39 -9.12 -3.19
C ASP A 258 24.70 -9.65 -1.79
N ALA A 259 24.00 -9.17 -0.75
CA ALA A 259 24.23 -9.60 0.63
C ALA A 259 23.88 -11.07 0.88
N ILE A 260 22.90 -11.62 0.16
CA ILE A 260 22.52 -13.04 0.30
C ILE A 260 23.21 -13.96 -0.71
N LYS A 261 24.01 -13.39 -1.64
CA LYS A 261 24.66 -14.17 -2.70
C LYS A 261 25.69 -15.13 -2.10
N GLY A 262 25.57 -16.41 -2.47
CA GLY A 262 26.42 -17.47 -1.95
C GLY A 262 25.99 -18.03 -0.59
N HIS A 263 24.90 -17.52 0.00
CA HIS A 263 24.29 -18.13 1.18
C HIS A 263 23.69 -19.52 0.85
N PRO A 264 23.72 -20.52 1.74
CA PRO A 264 23.14 -21.85 1.48
C PRO A 264 21.67 -21.85 1.05
N LEU A 265 20.87 -20.86 1.50
CA LEU A 265 19.47 -20.69 1.10
C LEU A 265 19.27 -19.86 -0.18
N TYR A 266 20.34 -19.39 -0.81
CA TYR A 266 20.28 -18.50 -1.97
C TYR A 266 19.48 -19.11 -3.12
N ASP A 267 19.82 -20.32 -3.55
CA ASP A 267 19.19 -20.96 -4.72
C ASP A 267 17.68 -21.18 -4.49
N ASN A 268 17.28 -21.63 -3.29
CA ASN A 268 15.87 -21.77 -2.93
C ASN A 268 15.14 -20.42 -2.94
N THR A 269 15.75 -19.39 -2.34
CA THR A 269 15.23 -18.02 -2.32
C THR A 269 15.01 -17.50 -3.75
N MET A 270 16.00 -17.66 -4.62
CA MET A 270 15.91 -17.20 -6.01
C MET A 270 14.88 -17.98 -6.82
N GLN A 271 14.74 -19.29 -6.61
CA GLN A 271 13.66 -20.08 -7.23
C GLN A 271 12.28 -19.57 -6.81
N ILE A 272 12.07 -19.25 -5.54
CA ILE A 272 10.80 -18.67 -5.05
C ILE A 272 10.58 -17.28 -5.65
N TYR A 273 11.60 -16.43 -5.64
CA TYR A 273 11.56 -15.08 -6.21
C TYR A 273 11.16 -15.10 -7.69
N LEU A 274 11.79 -15.96 -8.50
CA LEU A 274 11.44 -16.11 -9.93
C LEU A 274 10.00 -16.60 -10.12
N LYS A 275 9.52 -17.54 -9.29
CA LYS A 275 8.11 -17.97 -9.30
C LYS A 275 7.15 -16.83 -8.95
N ILE A 276 7.54 -15.94 -8.04
CA ILE A 276 6.75 -14.75 -7.70
C ILE A 276 6.73 -13.81 -8.92
N LEU A 277 7.88 -13.52 -9.53
CA LEU A 277 7.96 -12.66 -10.71
C LEU A 277 7.10 -13.18 -11.86
N ASP A 278 7.15 -14.48 -12.17
CA ASP A 278 6.35 -15.06 -13.25
C ASP A 278 4.83 -14.95 -13.03
N ARG A 279 4.38 -14.87 -11.78
CA ARG A 279 2.96 -14.66 -11.43
C ARG A 279 2.56 -13.19 -11.37
N THR A 280 3.53 -12.29 -11.27
CA THR A 280 3.31 -10.85 -11.11
C THR A 280 3.51 -10.08 -12.43
N ARG A 281 3.72 -10.78 -13.56
CA ARG A 281 3.65 -10.18 -14.89
C ARG A 281 2.18 -9.78 -15.14
N VAL A 282 1.89 -8.51 -14.95
CA VAL A 282 0.67 -7.84 -15.40
C VAL A 282 1.03 -7.06 -16.65
#